data_AF-A0A8T2JE28-F1
#
_entry.id   AF-A0A8T2JE28-F1
#
_cell.length_a   1.000
_cell.length_b   1.000
_cell.length_c   1.000
_cell.angle_alpha   90.00
_cell.angle_beta   90.00
_cell.angle_gamma   90.00
#
_symmetry.space_group_name_H-M   'P 1'
#
loop_
_entity.id
_entity.type
_entity.pdbx_description
1 polymer ?
#
loop_
_entity_poly.entity_id
_entity_poly.type
_entity_poly.pdbx_seq_one_letter_code
_entity_poly.pdbx_strand_id
1 'polypeptide(L)'
;MTEFWLISAPGEKTCQQTWEKIMAATTKNNNLSTNAKFNIPDLKVGTLDVLVGLSDELAKLDTFVEGAVKKVAQYMADVLEDSRDKVQENLLASGVDLVTYVTRFQWDMAKYPIKQSLKNIAEIIAKGVTQIDNDLKQRAAAYNNLKGNLQNLERKNAGSLITRSLADIVKKDDFVLESEYLITLLVVVPKLNYNDWVKQYETLSEMVVPRSSK
;
A
#
# COMPACT_ATOMS: atom_id res chain seq x y z
N MET A 1 16.44 9.74 6.31
CA MET A 1 15.76 8.98 7.38
C MET A 1 15.82 9.86 8.61
N THR A 2 14.68 10.21 9.19
CA THR A 2 14.62 11.14 10.33
C THR A 2 14.45 10.30 11.58
N GLU A 3 15.44 10.32 12.46
CA GLU A 3 15.42 9.57 13.72
C GLU A 3 15.02 10.49 14.87
N PHE A 4 14.22 9.94 15.79
CA PHE A 4 13.79 10.64 16.99
C PHE A 4 14.10 9.79 18.21
N TRP A 5 14.53 10.45 19.28
CA TRP A 5 14.78 9.83 20.56
C TRP A 5 13.73 10.30 21.55
N LEU A 6 12.96 9.37 22.11
CA LEU A 6 12.03 9.65 23.20
C LEU A 6 12.71 9.33 24.53
N ILE A 7 12.90 10.35 25.35
CA ILE A 7 13.61 10.23 26.64
C ILE A 7 12.70 10.73 27.75
N SER A 8 12.64 9.97 28.84
CA SER A 8 11.98 10.38 30.09
C SER A 8 13.03 10.56 31.18
N ALA A 9 12.90 11.62 31.96
CA ALA A 9 13.77 11.91 33.10
C ALA A 9 12.92 12.25 34.33
N PRO A 10 13.34 11.83 35.54
CA PRO A 10 12.59 12.12 36.75
C PRO A 10 12.52 13.64 37.01
N GLY A 11 11.34 14.10 37.42
CA GLY A 11 11.14 15.48 37.87
C GLY A 11 11.70 15.67 39.28
N GLU A 12 13.02 15.83 39.44
CA GLU A 12 13.68 15.92 40.75
C GLU A 12 13.01 16.92 41.71
N LYS A 13 12.81 18.16 41.26
CA LYS A 13 12.18 19.26 42.03
C LYS A 13 10.90 19.73 41.37
N THR A 14 10.99 20.04 40.07
CA THR A 14 9.83 20.31 39.19
C THR A 14 10.17 19.80 37.80
N CYS A 15 9.17 19.38 37.03
CA CYS A 15 9.36 18.95 35.65
C CYS A 15 10.00 20.05 34.78
N GLN A 16 9.70 21.32 35.08
CA GLN A 16 10.25 22.48 34.37
C GLN A 16 11.76 22.65 34.64
N GLN A 17 12.21 22.46 35.88
CA GLN A 17 13.64 22.54 36.19
C GLN A 17 14.43 21.39 35.53
N THR A 18 13.90 20.16 35.55
CA THR A 18 14.53 19.04 34.83
C THR A 18 14.61 19.33 33.33
N TRP A 19 13.54 19.86 32.72
CA TRP A 19 13.53 20.28 31.32
C TRP A 19 14.59 21.33 31.01
N GLU A 20 14.72 22.36 31.85
CA GLU A 20 15.72 23.41 31.67
C GLU A 20 17.15 22.91 31.79
N LYS A 21 17.42 21.99 32.74
CA LYS A 21 18.72 21.32 32.88
C LYS A 21 19.08 20.52 31.62
N ILE A 22 18.15 19.72 31.10
CA ILE A 22 18.36 18.95 29.86
C ILE A 22 18.59 19.89 28.67
N MET A 23 17.78 20.94 28.54
CA MET A 23 17.93 21.95 27.49
C MET A 23 19.27 22.69 27.58
N ALA A 24 19.76 22.98 28.79
CA ALA A 24 21.07 23.60 28.99
C ALA A 24 22.20 22.68 28.52
N ALA A 25 22.14 21.40 28.90
CA ALA A 25 23.18 20.42 28.58
C ALA A 25 23.22 20.01 27.10
N THR A 26 22.07 19.95 26.43
CA THR A 26 21.99 19.44 25.05
C THR A 26 21.91 20.56 24.01
N THR A 27 20.95 21.48 24.15
CA THR A 27 20.68 22.50 23.13
C THR A 27 21.43 23.81 23.38
N LYS A 28 21.24 24.46 24.54
CA LYS A 28 21.68 25.85 24.74
C LYS A 28 23.21 26.01 24.75
N ASN A 29 23.93 25.09 25.38
CA ASN A 29 25.37 25.22 25.54
C ASN A 29 26.16 24.47 24.45
N ASN A 30 25.58 23.39 23.89
CA ASN A 30 26.32 22.45 23.04
C ASN A 30 25.67 22.22 21.66
N ASN A 31 24.46 22.73 21.42
CA ASN A 31 23.70 22.59 20.17
C ASN A 31 23.66 21.15 19.59
N LEU A 32 23.52 20.14 20.46
CA LEU A 32 23.59 18.73 20.12
C LEU A 32 22.25 18.16 19.60
N SER A 33 21.13 18.77 19.99
CA SER A 33 19.79 18.26 19.65
C SER A 33 18.73 19.36 19.67
N THR A 34 17.66 19.14 18.88
CA THR A 34 16.41 19.90 18.96
C THR A 34 15.43 19.13 19.84
N ASN A 35 14.97 19.73 20.93
CA ASN A 35 14.11 19.05 21.90
C ASN A 35 12.70 19.65 21.88
N ALA A 36 11.69 18.78 21.93
CA ALA A 36 10.29 19.14 22.10
C ALA A 36 9.72 18.44 23.33
N LYS A 37 8.74 19.06 24.01
CA LYS A 37 8.04 18.42 25.12
C LYS A 37 7.04 17.41 24.57
N PHE A 38 7.01 16.23 25.17
CA PHE A 38 6.03 15.18 24.85
C PHE A 38 5.01 15.08 25.99
N ASN A 39 3.81 15.64 25.77
CA ASN A 39 2.82 15.79 26.82
C ASN A 39 2.02 14.50 27.01
N ILE A 40 2.27 13.79 28.12
CA ILE A 40 1.51 12.60 28.53
C ILE A 40 0.61 13.02 29.71
N PRO A 41 -0.70 12.77 29.66
CA PRO A 41 -1.59 13.07 30.78
C PRO A 41 -1.41 12.08 31.93
N ASP A 42 -1.96 12.42 33.10
CA ASP A 42 -2.02 11.49 34.22
C ASP A 42 -2.97 10.32 33.89
N LEU A 43 -2.38 9.15 33.65
CA LEU A 43 -3.11 7.93 33.35
C LEU A 43 -3.35 7.13 34.64
N LYS A 44 -4.50 6.45 34.72
CA LYS A 44 -4.85 5.62 35.87
C LYS A 44 -3.97 4.36 35.92
N VAL A 45 -2.95 4.40 36.77
CA VAL A 45 -2.05 3.27 37.05
C VAL A 45 -2.69 2.27 38.03
N GLY A 46 -2.38 0.99 37.85
CA GLY A 46 -2.82 -0.11 38.71
C GLY A 46 -1.79 -0.44 39.80
N THR A 47 -1.72 -1.70 40.19
CA THR A 47 -0.66 -2.22 41.06
C THR A 47 0.66 -2.36 40.31
N LEU A 48 1.78 -2.43 41.03
CA LEU A 48 3.10 -2.67 40.43
C LEU A 48 3.14 -3.97 39.62
N ASP A 49 2.53 -5.04 40.12
CA ASP A 49 2.43 -6.33 39.42
C ASP A 49 1.76 -6.20 38.04
N VAL A 50 0.65 -5.45 37.97
CA VAL A 50 -0.03 -5.16 36.70
C VAL A 50 0.87 -4.33 35.77
N LEU A 51 1.64 -3.38 36.29
CA LEU A 51 2.56 -2.57 35.49
C LEU A 51 3.71 -3.39 34.91
N VAL A 52 4.24 -4.35 35.67
CA VAL A 52 5.29 -5.27 35.19
C VAL A 52 4.75 -6.11 34.03
N GLY A 53 3.58 -6.74 34.19
CA GLY A 53 2.97 -7.51 33.10
C GLY A 53 2.62 -6.66 31.89
N LEU A 54 2.12 -5.44 32.11
CA LEU A 54 1.78 -4.52 31.03
C LEU A 54 3.02 -4.04 30.27
N SER A 55 4.19 -3.92 30.91
CA SER A 55 5.44 -3.55 30.24
C SER A 55 5.79 -4.52 29.12
N ASP A 56 5.68 -5.83 29.38
CA ASP A 56 5.95 -6.87 28.38
C ASP A 56 4.90 -6.89 27.26
N GLU A 57 3.63 -6.68 27.61
CA GLU A 57 2.54 -6.59 26.64
C GLU A 57 2.71 -5.38 25.72
N LEU A 58 3.08 -4.22 26.27
CA LEU A 58 3.32 -2.99 25.51
C LEU A 58 4.53 -3.13 24.57
N ALA A 59 5.60 -3.80 24.98
CA ALA A 59 6.75 -4.06 24.09
C ALA A 59 6.37 -4.91 22.86
N LYS A 60 5.53 -5.93 23.07
CA LYS A 60 4.99 -6.75 21.96
C LYS A 60 4.05 -5.94 21.08
N LEU A 61 3.18 -5.15 21.70
CA LEU A 61 2.24 -4.29 20.97
C LEU A 61 2.98 -3.26 20.14
N ASP A 62 4.02 -2.62 20.66
CA ASP A 62 4.85 -1.64 19.97
C ASP A 62 5.49 -2.23 18.71
N THR A 63 6.14 -3.40 18.83
CA THR A 63 6.72 -4.12 17.68
C THR A 63 5.66 -4.44 16.62
N PHE A 64 4.46 -4.85 17.06
CA PHE A 64 3.34 -5.14 16.16
C PHE A 64 2.83 -3.88 15.45
N VAL A 65 2.65 -2.76 16.18
CA VAL A 65 2.19 -1.48 15.63
C VAL A 65 3.20 -0.93 14.64
N GLU A 66 4.49 -0.95 14.97
CA GLU A 66 5.56 -0.53 14.07
C GLU A 66 5.52 -1.33 12.76
N GLY A 67 5.37 -2.67 12.86
CA GLY A 67 5.21 -3.54 11.70
C GLY A 67 3.99 -3.19 10.85
N ALA A 68 2.84 -2.91 11.47
CA ALA A 68 1.63 -2.52 10.76
C ALA A 68 1.80 -1.17 10.04
N VAL A 69 2.38 -0.16 10.70
CA VAL A 69 2.64 1.16 10.11
C VAL A 69 3.63 1.07 8.95
N LYS A 70 4.71 0.29 9.09
CA LYS A 70 5.67 0.04 8.01
C LYS A 70 5.01 -0.59 6.79
N LYS A 71 4.10 -1.57 6.98
CA LYS A 71 3.34 -2.15 5.87
C LYS A 71 2.44 -1.11 5.19
N VAL A 72 1.73 -0.28 5.96
CA VAL A 72 0.88 0.79 5.39
C VAL A 72 1.71 1.73 4.52
N ALA A 73 2.86 2.19 5.02
CA ALA A 73 3.75 3.07 4.28
C ALA A 73 4.29 2.42 3.00
N GLN A 74 4.69 1.14 3.09
CA GLN A 74 5.18 0.39 1.92
C GLN A 74 4.08 0.20 0.87
N TYR A 75 2.86 -0.18 1.28
CA TYR A 75 1.75 -0.32 0.36
C TYR A 75 1.37 1.01 -0.31
N MET A 76 1.43 2.12 0.40
CA MET A 76 1.23 3.45 -0.21
C MET A 76 2.28 3.72 -1.29
N ALA A 77 3.54 3.35 -1.05
CA ALA A 77 4.61 3.46 -2.04
C ALA A 77 4.45 2.51 -3.23
N ASP A 78 3.85 1.34 -3.04
CA ASP A 78 3.61 0.37 -4.11
C ASP A 78 2.42 0.76 -4.99
N VAL A 79 1.41 1.42 -4.42
CA VAL A 79 0.24 1.93 -5.15
C VAL A 79 0.57 3.19 -5.95
N LEU A 80 1.47 4.04 -5.45
CA LEU A 80 1.86 5.27 -6.16
C LEU A 80 2.73 5.01 -7.39
N GLU A 81 3.24 3.79 -7.60
CA GLU A 81 4.02 3.34 -8.77
C GLU A 81 5.02 4.39 -9.27
N ASP A 82 4.65 5.18 -10.29
CA ASP A 82 5.49 6.20 -10.93
C ASP A 82 5.65 7.51 -10.12
N SER A 83 4.84 7.72 -9.08
CA SER A 83 4.84 8.91 -8.20
C SER A 83 5.34 8.60 -6.79
N ARG A 84 6.30 7.69 -6.66
CA ARG A 84 6.89 7.28 -5.38
C ARG A 84 7.55 8.41 -4.60
N ASP A 85 8.03 9.44 -5.29
CA ASP A 85 8.54 10.67 -4.72
C ASP A 85 7.50 11.41 -3.86
N LYS A 86 6.21 11.26 -4.18
CA LYS A 86 5.09 11.89 -3.43
C LYS A 86 4.61 11.10 -2.23
N VAL A 87 5.22 9.95 -1.91
CA VAL A 87 4.80 9.14 -0.76
C VAL A 87 4.86 9.96 0.53
N GLN A 88 5.93 10.73 0.72
CA GLN A 88 6.11 11.56 1.92
C GLN A 88 5.03 12.66 2.05
N GLU A 89 4.53 13.18 0.93
CA GLU A 89 3.45 14.18 0.92
C GLU A 89 2.10 13.59 1.33
N ASN A 90 1.91 12.29 1.10
CA ASN A 90 0.67 11.58 1.41
C ASN A 90 0.67 10.93 2.79
N LEU A 91 1.84 10.64 3.37
CA LEU A 91 1.99 10.07 4.69
C LEU A 91 1.82 11.14 5.78
N LEU A 92 0.58 11.57 5.97
CA LEU A 92 0.20 12.58 6.96
C LEU A 92 -0.53 11.93 8.15
N ALA A 93 -0.25 12.41 9.35
CA ALA A 93 -1.00 12.06 10.55
C ALA A 93 -1.93 13.22 10.92
N SER A 94 -3.24 12.97 10.90
CA SER A 94 -4.27 14.00 11.16
C SER A 94 -4.14 15.25 10.27
N GLY A 95 -3.71 15.07 9.02
CA GLY A 95 -3.53 16.16 8.05
C GLY A 95 -2.23 16.96 8.20
N VAL A 96 -1.32 16.52 9.08
CA VAL A 96 -0.03 17.18 9.34
C VAL A 96 1.11 16.20 9.07
N ASP A 97 2.28 16.70 8.69
CA ASP A 97 3.46 15.86 8.49
C ASP A 97 3.89 15.17 9.79
N LEU A 98 4.55 14.01 9.67
CA LEU A 98 4.88 13.17 10.82
C LEU A 98 5.86 13.84 11.79
N VAL A 99 6.78 14.68 11.30
CA VAL A 99 7.76 15.38 12.15
C VAL A 99 7.05 16.39 13.03
N THR A 100 6.17 17.20 12.44
CA THR A 100 5.34 18.15 13.19
C THR A 100 4.38 17.44 14.13
N TYR A 101 3.79 16.32 13.70
CA TYR A 101 2.88 15.53 14.54
C TYR A 101 3.59 15.01 15.81
N VAL A 102 4.80 14.46 15.68
CA VAL A 102 5.59 13.95 16.83
C VAL A 102 6.06 15.09 17.73
N THR A 103 6.54 16.19 17.17
CA THR A 103 7.05 17.33 17.96
C THR A 103 5.97 18.15 18.65
N ARG A 104 4.70 18.03 18.22
CA ARG A 104 3.54 18.68 18.83
C ARG A 104 2.51 17.67 19.33
N PHE A 105 2.96 16.46 19.67
CA PHE A 105 2.09 15.39 20.11
C PHE A 105 1.18 15.82 21.27
N GLN A 106 -0.10 15.47 21.14
CA GLN A 106 -1.08 15.59 22.20
C GLN A 106 -1.83 14.28 22.33
N TRP A 107 -2.12 13.91 23.57
CA TRP A 107 -2.89 12.72 23.85
C TRP A 107 -4.35 12.88 23.40
N ASP A 108 -4.83 11.96 22.57
CA ASP A 108 -6.22 11.93 22.14
C ASP A 108 -7.11 11.39 23.27
N MET A 109 -7.63 12.28 24.10
CA MET A 109 -8.50 11.92 25.22
C MET A 109 -9.89 11.42 24.80
N ALA A 110 -10.32 11.72 23.57
CA ALA A 110 -11.60 11.24 23.06
C ALA A 110 -11.49 9.76 22.67
N LYS A 111 -10.38 9.39 22.00
CA LYS A 111 -10.12 8.02 21.58
C LYS A 111 -9.55 7.15 22.70
N TYR A 112 -8.72 7.72 23.57
CA TYR A 112 -8.04 7.02 24.67
C TYR A 112 -8.31 7.74 26.01
N PRO A 113 -9.48 7.53 26.64
CA PRO A 113 -9.88 8.31 27.81
C PRO A 113 -9.03 8.02 29.05
N ILE A 114 -8.50 9.08 29.66
CA ILE A 114 -7.60 9.01 30.85
C ILE A 114 -8.23 8.37 32.09
N LYS A 115 -9.58 8.30 32.13
CA LYS A 115 -10.34 7.68 33.24
C LYS A 115 -10.31 6.15 33.18
N GLN A 116 -10.00 5.57 32.02
CA GLN A 116 -9.87 4.12 31.87
C GLN A 116 -8.54 3.61 32.41
N SER A 117 -8.46 2.33 32.73
CA SER A 117 -7.20 1.69 33.12
C SER A 117 -6.23 1.65 31.94
N LEU A 118 -4.92 1.66 32.23
CA LEU A 118 -3.89 1.51 31.21
C LEU A 118 -4.07 0.23 30.37
N LYS A 119 -4.45 -0.88 31.02
CA LYS A 119 -4.74 -2.14 30.33
C LYS A 119 -5.86 -1.99 29.29
N ASN A 120 -6.98 -1.35 29.66
CA ASN A 120 -8.08 -1.14 28.72
C ASN A 120 -7.67 -0.26 27.55
N ILE A 121 -6.88 0.80 27.80
CA ILE A 121 -6.36 1.66 26.74
C ILE A 121 -5.47 0.87 25.78
N ALA A 122 -4.55 0.04 26.31
CA ALA A 122 -3.68 -0.81 25.52
C ALA A 122 -4.49 -1.81 24.67
N GLU A 123 -5.53 -2.42 25.23
CA GLU A 123 -6.44 -3.31 24.49
C GLU A 123 -7.21 -2.60 23.38
N ILE A 124 -7.67 -1.36 23.61
CA ILE A 124 -8.33 -0.55 22.58
C ILE A 124 -7.36 -0.26 21.42
N ILE A 125 -6.13 0.13 21.73
CA ILE A 125 -5.07 0.35 20.73
C ILE A 125 -4.80 -0.93 19.96
N ALA A 126 -4.58 -2.05 20.66
CA ALA A 126 -4.31 -3.34 20.05
C ALA A 126 -5.42 -3.77 19.07
N LYS A 127 -6.69 -3.73 19.51
CA LYS A 127 -7.84 -4.05 18.66
C LYS A 127 -7.92 -3.13 17.44
N GLY A 128 -7.73 -1.82 17.64
CA GLY A 128 -7.75 -0.87 16.54
C GLY A 128 -6.68 -1.14 15.49
N VAL A 129 -5.44 -1.41 15.92
CA VAL A 129 -4.32 -1.71 15.02
C VAL A 129 -4.50 -3.07 14.33
N THR A 130 -5.00 -4.09 15.04
CA THR A 130 -5.32 -5.39 14.42
C THR A 130 -6.40 -5.24 13.35
N GLN A 131 -7.44 -4.45 13.59
CA GLN A 131 -8.47 -4.19 12.59
C GLN A 131 -7.87 -3.48 11.36
N ILE A 132 -7.03 -2.47 11.55
CA ILE A 132 -6.34 -1.77 10.45
C ILE A 132 -5.45 -2.73 9.65
N ASP A 133 -4.67 -3.60 10.30
CA ASP A 133 -3.80 -4.58 9.61
C ASP A 133 -4.62 -5.61 8.81
N ASN A 134 -5.76 -6.06 9.35
CA ASN A 134 -6.66 -6.97 8.64
C ASN A 134 -7.32 -6.31 7.42
N ASP A 135 -7.85 -5.10 7.58
CA ASP A 135 -8.47 -4.33 6.50
C ASP A 135 -7.45 -4.02 5.40
N LEU A 136 -6.22 -3.66 5.77
CA LEU A 136 -5.12 -3.44 4.83
C LEU A 136 -4.81 -4.71 4.05
N LYS A 137 -4.66 -5.87 4.72
CA LYS A 137 -4.40 -7.15 4.06
C LYS A 137 -5.50 -7.51 3.06
N GLN A 138 -6.76 -7.35 3.44
CA GLN A 138 -7.89 -7.64 2.56
C GLN A 138 -7.88 -6.74 1.32
N ARG A 139 -7.71 -5.43 1.50
CA ARG A 139 -7.65 -4.46 0.40
C ARG A 139 -6.43 -4.69 -0.50
N ALA A 140 -5.28 -4.97 0.08
CA ALA A 140 -4.05 -5.28 -0.65
C ALA A 140 -4.20 -6.55 -1.49
N ALA A 141 -4.80 -7.61 -0.94
CA ALA A 141 -5.05 -8.85 -1.68
C ALA A 141 -6.00 -8.62 -2.88
N ALA A 142 -7.06 -7.84 -2.68
CA ALA A 142 -7.98 -7.47 -3.75
C ALA A 142 -7.29 -6.63 -4.85
N TYR A 143 -6.51 -5.62 -4.46
CA TYR A 143 -5.73 -4.79 -5.38
C TYR A 143 -4.75 -5.62 -6.21
N ASN A 144 -3.94 -6.48 -5.55
CA ASN A 144 -2.95 -7.30 -6.24
C ASN A 144 -3.58 -8.32 -7.20
N ASN A 145 -4.75 -8.86 -6.85
CA ASN A 145 -5.51 -9.74 -7.75
C ASN A 145 -5.95 -8.98 -9.01
N LEU A 146 -6.56 -7.80 -8.84
CA LEU A 146 -6.98 -6.96 -9.97
C LEU A 146 -5.81 -6.52 -10.84
N LYS A 147 -4.70 -6.08 -10.23
CA LYS A 147 -3.47 -5.73 -10.94
C LYS A 147 -2.92 -6.91 -11.74
N GLY A 148 -2.88 -8.11 -11.15
CA GLY A 148 -2.45 -9.32 -11.85
C GLY A 148 -3.37 -9.69 -13.02
N ASN A 149 -4.69 -9.56 -12.84
CA ASN A 149 -5.66 -9.80 -13.92
C ASN A 149 -5.48 -8.80 -15.07
N LEU A 150 -5.29 -7.51 -14.76
CA LEU A 150 -5.03 -6.48 -15.75
C LEU A 150 -3.75 -6.77 -16.54
N GLN A 151 -2.64 -7.07 -15.86
CA GLN A 151 -1.38 -7.41 -16.52
C GLN A 151 -1.52 -8.64 -17.43
N ASN A 152 -2.31 -9.64 -17.01
CA ASN A 152 -2.58 -10.81 -17.85
C ASN A 152 -3.42 -10.46 -19.09
N LEU A 153 -4.40 -9.56 -18.97
CA LEU A 153 -5.19 -9.07 -20.11
C LEU A 153 -4.33 -8.25 -21.08
N GLU A 154 -3.49 -7.35 -20.56
CA GLU A 154 -2.56 -6.57 -21.36
C GLU A 154 -1.60 -7.48 -22.15
N ARG A 155 -1.05 -8.52 -21.50
CA ARG A 155 -0.22 -9.52 -22.17
C ARG A 155 -0.96 -10.30 -23.26
N LYS A 156 -2.24 -10.65 -23.03
CA LYS A 156 -3.07 -11.31 -24.06
C LYS A 156 -3.39 -10.39 -25.23
N ASN A 157 -3.45 -9.09 -25.02
CA ASN A 157 -3.71 -8.11 -26.08
C ASN A 157 -2.42 -7.66 -26.80
N ALA A 158 -1.26 -7.87 -26.19
CA ALA A 158 0.05 -7.60 -26.78
C ALA A 158 0.60 -8.82 -27.55
N GLY A 159 1.43 -8.57 -28.57
CA GLY A 159 2.17 -9.62 -29.29
C GLY A 159 1.80 -9.77 -30.77
N SER A 160 2.31 -10.84 -31.38
CA SER A 160 2.04 -11.18 -32.79
C SER A 160 0.59 -11.60 -32.98
N LEU A 161 0.04 -11.42 -34.20
CA LEU A 161 -1.30 -11.87 -34.61
C LEU A 161 -1.55 -13.36 -34.35
N ILE A 162 -0.49 -14.17 -34.20
CA ILE A 162 -0.60 -15.60 -33.86
C ILE A 162 -1.08 -15.81 -32.41
N THR A 163 -0.67 -14.95 -31.48
CA THR A 163 -0.84 -15.18 -30.04
C THR A 163 -1.68 -14.12 -29.33
N ARG A 164 -1.87 -12.94 -29.94
CA ARG A 164 -2.70 -11.88 -29.36
C ARG A 164 -4.18 -12.14 -29.57
N SER A 165 -5.00 -11.58 -28.69
CA SER A 165 -6.43 -11.43 -28.92
C SER A 165 -6.70 -10.67 -30.22
N LEU A 166 -7.66 -11.16 -31.00
CA LEU A 166 -8.14 -10.53 -32.23
C LEU A 166 -9.44 -9.74 -32.01
N ALA A 167 -9.97 -9.71 -30.78
CA ALA A 167 -11.26 -9.09 -30.46
C ALA A 167 -11.35 -7.60 -30.80
N ASP A 168 -10.21 -6.90 -30.85
CA ASP A 168 -10.10 -5.50 -31.25
C ASP A 168 -9.74 -5.30 -32.74
N ILE A 169 -9.45 -6.38 -33.46
CA ILE A 169 -9.09 -6.37 -34.88
C ILE A 169 -10.29 -6.75 -35.75
N VAL A 170 -10.96 -7.86 -35.41
CA VAL A 170 -12.00 -8.44 -36.26
C VAL A 170 -13.36 -7.82 -35.99
N LYS A 171 -14.14 -7.66 -37.05
CA LYS A 171 -15.49 -7.10 -37.03
C LYS A 171 -16.49 -8.15 -37.49
N LYS A 172 -17.77 -7.91 -37.21
CA LYS A 172 -18.87 -8.79 -37.66
C LYS A 172 -18.83 -9.00 -39.17
N ASP A 173 -18.50 -7.96 -39.93
CA ASP A 173 -18.45 -7.95 -41.40
C ASP A 173 -17.28 -8.75 -41.99
N ASP A 174 -16.28 -9.12 -41.17
CA ASP A 174 -15.19 -9.98 -41.62
C ASP A 174 -15.62 -11.45 -41.71
N PHE A 175 -16.77 -11.81 -41.13
CA PHE A 175 -17.27 -13.19 -41.06
C PHE A 175 -18.59 -13.35 -41.83
N VAL A 176 -18.73 -14.51 -42.48
CA VAL A 176 -20.03 -14.99 -42.95
C VAL A 176 -20.71 -15.66 -41.76
N LEU A 177 -21.72 -14.99 -41.20
CA LEU A 177 -22.49 -15.49 -40.06
C LEU A 177 -23.79 -16.15 -40.51
N GLU A 178 -24.34 -17.04 -39.68
CA GLU A 178 -25.65 -17.70 -39.90
C GLU A 178 -25.73 -18.50 -41.22
N SER A 179 -24.60 -19.00 -41.71
CA SER A 179 -24.57 -19.91 -42.86
C SER A 179 -24.46 -21.36 -42.41
N GLU A 180 -25.27 -22.23 -43.01
CA GLU A 180 -25.19 -23.69 -42.80
C GLU A 180 -24.05 -24.35 -43.59
N TYR A 181 -23.55 -23.67 -44.63
CA TYR A 181 -22.63 -24.25 -45.61
C TYR A 181 -21.28 -23.54 -45.70
N LEU A 182 -21.16 -22.35 -45.11
CA LEU A 182 -19.94 -21.54 -45.17
C LEU A 182 -19.44 -21.22 -43.77
N ILE A 183 -18.12 -21.26 -43.61
CA ILE A 183 -17.41 -20.79 -42.42
C ILE A 183 -16.27 -19.88 -42.85
N THR A 184 -16.05 -18.81 -42.10
CA THR A 184 -14.87 -17.96 -42.28
C THR A 184 -13.76 -18.44 -41.36
N LEU A 185 -12.58 -18.71 -41.94
CA LEU A 185 -11.37 -19.02 -41.19
C LEU A 185 -10.40 -17.83 -41.24
N LEU A 186 -9.76 -17.53 -40.11
CA LEU A 186 -8.69 -16.54 -40.04
C LEU A 186 -7.34 -17.25 -40.15
N VAL A 187 -6.49 -16.81 -41.07
CA VAL A 187 -5.17 -17.41 -41.30
C VAL A 187 -4.10 -16.33 -41.13
N VAL A 188 -3.11 -16.60 -40.28
CA VAL A 188 -1.98 -15.70 -40.07
C VAL A 188 -0.85 -16.10 -41.01
N VAL A 189 -0.51 -15.21 -41.94
CA VAL A 189 0.52 -15.44 -42.95
C VAL A 189 1.74 -14.55 -42.67
N PRO A 190 2.97 -15.09 -42.64
CA PRO A 190 4.18 -14.28 -42.57
C PRO A 190 4.25 -13.28 -43.74
N LYS A 191 4.61 -12.03 -43.46
CA LYS A 191 4.64 -10.96 -44.49
C LYS A 191 5.44 -11.32 -45.74
N LEU A 192 6.53 -12.09 -45.58
CA LEU A 192 7.37 -12.55 -46.68
C LEU A 192 6.65 -13.49 -47.66
N ASN A 193 5.65 -14.22 -47.18
CA ASN A 193 4.91 -15.26 -47.93
C ASN A 193 3.52 -14.78 -48.38
N TYR A 194 3.17 -13.51 -48.15
CA TYR A 194 1.84 -12.99 -48.48
C TYR A 194 1.51 -13.14 -49.98
N ASN A 195 2.47 -12.88 -50.86
CA ASN A 195 2.28 -13.03 -52.31
C ASN A 195 2.05 -14.48 -52.74
N ASP A 196 2.63 -15.44 -52.03
CA ASP A 196 2.44 -16.87 -52.34
C ASP A 196 1.09 -17.35 -51.83
N TRP A 197 0.67 -16.89 -50.64
CA TRP A 197 -0.66 -17.15 -50.09
C TRP A 197 -1.78 -16.72 -51.06
N VAL A 198 -1.74 -15.46 -51.53
CA VAL A 198 -2.78 -14.92 -52.43
C VAL A 198 -2.89 -15.73 -53.73
N LYS A 199 -1.79 -16.32 -54.22
CA LYS A 199 -1.78 -17.13 -55.44
C LYS A 199 -2.31 -18.56 -55.25
N GLN A 200 -2.20 -19.10 -54.03
CA GLN A 200 -2.38 -20.54 -53.80
C GLN A 200 -3.61 -20.87 -52.95
N TYR A 201 -4.10 -19.96 -52.11
CA TYR A 201 -5.10 -20.29 -51.08
C TYR A 201 -6.38 -20.90 -51.64
N GLU A 202 -6.82 -20.50 -52.84
CA GLU A 202 -8.03 -21.01 -53.51
C GLU A 202 -7.92 -22.51 -53.88
N THR A 203 -6.71 -23.05 -53.94
CA THR A 203 -6.41 -24.44 -54.34
C THR A 203 -5.84 -25.32 -53.23
N LEU A 204 -5.72 -24.78 -52.00
CA LEU A 204 -5.17 -25.54 -50.86
C LEU A 204 -6.12 -26.65 -50.38
N SER A 205 -7.42 -26.50 -50.63
CA SER A 205 -8.45 -27.47 -50.27
C SER A 205 -9.60 -27.37 -51.27
N GLU A 206 -10.41 -28.42 -51.36
CA GLU A 206 -11.67 -28.36 -52.09
C GLU A 206 -12.64 -27.38 -51.41
N MET A 207 -13.58 -26.83 -52.21
CA MET A 207 -14.68 -25.97 -51.74
C MET A 207 -14.26 -24.63 -51.11
N VAL A 208 -13.06 -24.12 -51.42
CA VAL A 208 -12.65 -22.76 -51.04
C VAL A 208 -13.32 -21.73 -51.94
N VAL A 209 -13.92 -20.70 -51.35
CA VAL A 209 -14.59 -19.63 -52.10
C VAL A 209 -13.53 -18.72 -52.76
N PRO A 210 -13.51 -18.56 -54.10
CA PRO A 210 -12.56 -17.68 -54.77
C PRO A 210 -12.74 -16.20 -54.41
N ARG A 211 -11.66 -15.42 -54.39
CA ARG A 211 -11.61 -13.99 -54.06
C ARG A 211 -12.16 -13.60 -52.67
N SER A 212 -12.19 -14.56 -51.75
CA SER A 212 -12.65 -14.38 -50.36
C SER A 212 -11.56 -13.90 -49.39
N SER A 213 -10.28 -14.18 -49.63
CA SER A 213 -9.19 -13.68 -48.77
C SER A 213 -8.96 -12.18 -49.01
N LYS A 214 -8.89 -11.40 -47.93
CA LYS A 214 -8.66 -9.95 -47.93
C LYS A 214 -7.42 -9.58 -47.12
#